data_AF-A0A959NDP4-F1
#
_entry.id   AF-A0A959NDP4-F1
#
_cell.length_a   1.000
_cell.length_b   1.000
_cell.length_c   1.000
_cell.angle_alpha   90.00
_cell.angle_beta   90.00
_cell.angle_gamma   90.00
#
_symmetry.space_group_name_H-M   'P 1'
#
loop_
_entity.id
_entity.type
_entity.pdbx_description
1 polymer ?
#
loop_
_entity_poly.entity_id
_entity_poly.type
_entity_poly.pdbx_seq_one_letter_code
_entity_poly.pdbx_strand_id
1 'polypeptide(L)'
;FRFDGKVVTATSKLNGSVQKLMIKSSNYNGANFLITKTIRTDGTIQYHGRILSFKYGDFYELQKDKTGYYLQKKNFYDLVNE
;
A
#
# COMPACT_ATOMS: atom_id res chain seq x y z
N PHE A 1 -13.83 -7.30 3.99
CA PHE A 1 -13.34 -6.53 2.82
C PHE A 1 -12.39 -7.42 2.02
N ARG A 2 -12.48 -7.43 0.68
CA ARG A 2 -11.66 -8.28 -0.20
C ARG A 2 -11.13 -7.44 -1.36
N PHE A 3 -9.82 -7.35 -1.51
CA PHE A 3 -9.18 -6.62 -2.62
C PHE A 3 -8.53 -7.63 -3.58
N ASP A 4 -9.18 -7.86 -4.71
CA ASP A 4 -8.66 -8.74 -5.76
C ASP A 4 -7.93 -7.91 -6.82
N GLY A 5 -6.87 -8.44 -7.40
CA GLY A 5 -6.14 -7.72 -8.43
C GLY A 5 -4.94 -8.47 -8.99
N LYS A 6 -4.28 -7.83 -9.96
CA LYS A 6 -3.07 -8.34 -10.60
C LYS A 6 -1.87 -7.52 -10.14
N VAL A 7 -0.78 -8.20 -9.80
CA VAL A 7 0.52 -7.53 -9.59
C VAL A 7 0.97 -6.95 -10.93
N VAL A 8 1.07 -5.63 -11.01
CA VAL A 8 1.52 -4.91 -12.22
C VAL A 8 2.94 -4.40 -12.09
N THR A 9 3.48 -4.35 -10.88
CA THR A 9 4.87 -3.98 -10.62
C THR A 9 5.38 -4.70 -9.39
N ALA A 10 6.59 -5.24 -9.50
CA ALA A 10 7.34 -5.80 -8.40
C ALA A 10 8.79 -5.37 -8.54
N THR A 11 9.31 -4.63 -7.56
CA THR A 11 10.70 -4.15 -7.58
C THR A 11 11.37 -4.42 -6.26
N SER A 12 12.69 -4.62 -6.32
CA SER A 12 13.56 -4.89 -5.18
C SER A 12 14.76 -3.96 -5.28
N LYS A 13 15.10 -3.29 -4.18
CA LYS A 13 16.22 -2.34 -4.08
C LYS A 13 17.03 -2.64 -2.82
N LEU A 14 18.23 -2.06 -2.76
CA LEU A 14 19.11 -2.12 -1.58
C LEU A 14 19.34 -3.56 -1.11
N ASN A 15 19.75 -4.43 -2.05
CA ASN A 15 19.96 -5.87 -1.83
C ASN A 15 18.74 -6.59 -1.24
N GLY A 16 17.53 -6.15 -1.60
CA GLY A 16 16.28 -6.77 -1.15
C GLY A 16 15.75 -6.28 0.20
N SER A 17 16.44 -5.32 0.84
CA SER A 17 15.94 -4.68 2.05
C SER A 17 14.73 -3.78 1.78
N VAL A 18 14.53 -3.29 0.56
CA VAL A 18 13.32 -2.57 0.15
C VAL A 18 12.66 -3.28 -1.01
N GLN A 19 11.42 -3.71 -0.82
CA GLN A 19 10.62 -4.38 -1.84
C GLN A 19 9.31 -3.63 -2.02
N LYS A 20 8.91 -3.37 -3.26
CA LYS A 20 7.71 -2.60 -3.59
C LYS A 20 6.85 -3.37 -4.58
N LEU A 21 5.58 -3.50 -4.25
CA LEU A 21 4.56 -4.13 -5.08
C LEU A 21 3.45 -3.13 -5.40
N MET A 22 2.96 -3.16 -6.63
CA MET A 22 1.74 -2.48 -7.04
C MET A 22 0.76 -3.50 -7.59
N ILE A 23 -0.45 -3.48 -7.05
CA ILE A 23 -1.54 -4.37 -7.43
C ILE A 23 -2.65 -3.49 -8.00
N LYS A 24 -3.00 -3.71 -9.27
CA LYS A 24 -4.15 -3.07 -9.89
C LYS A 24 -5.39 -3.89 -9.59
N SER A 25 -6.42 -3.26 -9.02
CA SER A 25 -7.63 -3.97 -8.61
C SER A 25 -8.42 -4.51 -9.81
N SER A 26 -8.97 -5.71 -9.66
CA SER A 26 -9.94 -6.31 -10.58
C SER A 26 -11.39 -6.09 -10.13
N ASN A 27 -11.63 -5.88 -8.83
CA ASN A 27 -12.97 -5.72 -8.26
C ASN A 27 -13.33 -4.28 -7.85
N TYR A 28 -12.36 -3.36 -7.82
CA TYR A 28 -12.56 -1.92 -7.60
C TYR A 28 -11.93 -1.12 -8.75
N ASN A 29 -12.72 -0.79 -9.77
CA ASN A 29 -12.21 -0.14 -10.97
C ASN A 29 -11.47 1.18 -10.66
N GLY A 30 -10.26 1.34 -11.19
CA GLY A 30 -9.43 2.53 -10.96
C GLY A 30 -8.67 2.55 -9.64
N ALA A 31 -8.87 1.55 -8.76
CA ALA A 31 -8.12 1.42 -7.52
C ALA A 31 -6.79 0.68 -7.73
N ASN A 32 -5.73 1.22 -7.11
CA ASN A 32 -4.43 0.58 -7.05
C ASN A 32 -4.00 0.44 -5.60
N PHE A 33 -3.52 -0.74 -5.23
CA PHE A 33 -2.89 -0.97 -3.94
C PHE A 33 -1.37 -0.97 -4.12
N LEU A 34 -0.71 -0.03 -3.44
CA LEU A 34 0.74 0.02 -3.34
C LEU A 34 1.16 -0.48 -1.96
N ILE A 35 2.09 -1.43 -1.90
CA ILE A 35 2.69 -1.88 -0.64
C ILE A 35 4.21 -1.96 -0.77
N THR A 36 4.90 -1.48 0.26
CA THR A 36 6.35 -1.49 0.38
C THR A 36 6.71 -2.23 1.66
N LYS A 37 7.62 -3.20 1.54
CA LYS A 37 8.30 -3.86 2.66
C LYS A 37 9.70 -3.26 2.80
N THR A 38 10.05 -2.88 4.02
CA THR A 38 11.39 -2.41 4.39
C THR A 38 11.96 -3.28 5.50
N ILE A 39 13.18 -3.78 5.33
CA ILE A 39 13.96 -4.47 6.34
C ILE A 39 14.99 -3.47 6.85
N ARG A 40 14.90 -3.12 8.14
CA ARG A 40 15.82 -2.22 8.80
C ARG A 40 17.13 -2.92 9.14
N THR A 41 18.13 -2.13 9.52
CA THR A 41 19.46 -2.61 9.91
C THR A 41 19.43 -3.50 11.15
N ASP A 42 18.48 -3.29 12.05
CA ASP A 42 18.20 -4.12 13.24
C ASP A 42 17.42 -5.42 12.90
N GLY A 43 17.15 -5.67 11.61
CA GLY A 43 16.35 -6.80 11.13
C GLY A 43 14.83 -6.58 11.21
N THR A 44 14.36 -5.45 11.76
CA THR A 44 12.93 -5.16 11.88
C THR A 44 12.29 -5.01 10.51
N ILE A 45 11.21 -5.76 10.28
CA ILE A 45 10.40 -5.66 9.05
C ILE A 45 9.27 -4.65 9.27
N GLN A 46 9.14 -3.73 8.32
CA GLN A 46 8.05 -2.78 8.25
C GLN A 46 7.32 -2.87 6.92
N TYR A 47 6.02 -2.60 6.98
CA TYR A 47 5.15 -2.52 5.82
C TYR A 47 4.48 -1.15 5.82
N HIS A 48 4.54 -0.48 4.67
CA HIS A 48 3.80 0.73 4.38
C HIS A 48 2.97 0.48 3.14
N GLY A 49 1.74 0.98 3.09
CA GLY A 49 0.93 0.78 1.90
C GLY A 49 -0.27 1.70 1.84
N ARG A 50 -0.82 1.84 0.64
CA ARG A 50 -2.01 2.65 0.39
C ARG A 50 -2.83 2.14 -0.77
N ILE A 51 -4.15 2.20 -0.63
CA ILE A 51 -5.08 2.02 -1.73
C ILE A 51 -5.52 3.40 -2.20
N LEU A 52 -5.36 3.66 -3.49
CA LEU A 52 -5.76 4.91 -4.13
C LEU A 52 -6.68 4.63 -5.31
N SER A 53 -7.82 5.32 -5.34
CA SER A 53 -8.71 5.35 -6.50
C SER A 53 -8.93 6.80 -6.92
N PHE A 54 -8.16 7.26 -7.91
CA PHE A 54 -8.33 8.61 -8.47
C PHE A 54 -9.71 8.80 -9.12
N LYS A 55 -10.31 7.72 -9.60
CA LYS A 55 -11.63 7.74 -10.24
C LYS A 55 -12.76 8.06 -9.24
N TYR A 56 -12.64 7.57 -8.01
CA TYR A 56 -13.70 7.66 -7.00
C TYR A 56 -13.29 8.51 -5.78
N GLY A 57 -12.07 9.06 -5.77
CA GLY A 57 -11.56 9.88 -4.67
C GLY A 57 -11.37 9.09 -3.37
N ASP A 58 -11.11 7.79 -3.45
CA ASP A 58 -10.88 6.97 -2.25
C ASP A 58 -9.38 6.86 -1.95
N PHE A 59 -9.05 7.04 -0.67
CA PHE A 59 -7.71 6.87 -0.14
C PHE A 59 -7.77 6.07 1.17
N TYR A 60 -7.01 4.98 1.22
CA TYR A 60 -6.80 4.19 2.43
C TYR A 60 -5.32 4.01 2.66
N GLU A 61 -4.90 4.04 3.92
CA GLU A 61 -3.54 3.76 4.34
C GLU A 61 -3.46 2.52 5.20
N LEU A 62 -2.38 1.76 5.01
CA LEU A 62 -2.04 0.64 5.86
C LEU A 62 -1.49 1.16 7.19
N GLN A 63 -2.23 0.89 8.26
CA GLN A 63 -1.84 1.20 9.62
C GLN A 63 -1.51 -0.08 10.37
N LYS A 64 -0.70 0.04 11.42
CA LYS A 64 -0.32 -1.07 12.30
C LYS A 64 -0.73 -0.74 13.72
N ASP A 65 -1.40 -1.68 14.37
CA ASP A 65 -1.63 -1.66 15.81
C ASP A 65 -1.09 -2.92 16.50
N LYS A 66 -1.53 -3.16 17.74
CA LYS A 66 -1.11 -4.33 18.53
C LYS A 66 -1.64 -5.66 17.98
N THR A 67 -2.71 -5.63 17.18
CA THR A 67 -3.42 -6.81 16.67
C THR A 67 -3.02 -7.17 15.24
N GLY A 68 -2.46 -6.21 14.50
CA GLY A 68 -1.94 -6.44 13.17
C GLY A 68 -2.00 -5.21 12.28
N TYR A 69 -2.20 -5.45 10.99
CA TYR A 69 -2.33 -4.40 10.00
C TYR A 69 -3.79 -4.24 9.56
N TYR A 70 -4.22 -3.00 9.39
CA TYR A 70 -5.55 -2.66 8.88
C TYR A 70 -5.48 -1.48 7.93
N LEU A 71 -6.51 -1.32 7.10
CA LEU A 71 -6.63 -0.19 6.18
C LEU A 71 -7.52 0.88 6.82
N GLN A 72 -6.97 2.06 7.05
CA GLN A 72 -7.72 3.20 7.55
C GLN A 72 -8.10 4.12 6.40
N LYS A 73 -9.39 4.47 6.26
CA LYS A 73 -9.81 5.49 5.30
C LYS A 73 -9.24 6.85 5.71
N LYS A 74 -8.67 7.56 4.75
CA LYS A 74 -8.11 8.90 4.91
C LYS A 74 -8.85 9.87 4.00
N ASN A 75 -8.66 11.17 4.23
CA ASN A 75 -9.23 12.16 3.34
C ASN A 75 -8.38 12.22 2.06
N PHE A 76 -9.01 12.12 0.90
CA PHE A 76 -8.28 12.11 -0.38
C PHE A 76 -7.51 13.42 -0.62
N TYR A 77 -7.99 14.53 -0.08
CA TYR A 77 -7.29 15.82 -0.15
C TYR A 77 -6.00 15.87 0.68
N ASP A 78 -5.81 14.97 1.65
CA ASP A 78 -4.55 14.88 2.40
C ASP A 78 -3.37 14.49 1.49
N LEU A 79 -3.65 13.85 0.35
CA LEU A 79 -2.64 13.43 -0.63
C LEU A 79 -2.03 14.60 -1.42
N VAL A 80 -2.70 15.75 -1.47
CA VAL A 80 -2.27 16.93 -2.23
C VAL A 80 -1.31 17.80 -1.40
N ASN A 81 -1.26 17.58 -0.09
CA ASN A 81 -0.44 18.34 0.85
C ASN A 81 0.81 17.56 1.34
N GLU A 82 1.12 16.41 0.74
CA GLU A 82 2.32 15.59 1.02
C GLU A 82 3.41 15.82 -0.05
#